data_AF-A0A1I5SF22-F1
#
_entry.id   AF-A0A1I5SF22-F1
#
_cell.length_a   1.000
_cell.length_b   1.000
_cell.length_c   1.000
_cell.angle_alpha   90.00
_cell.angle_beta   90.00
_cell.angle_gamma   90.00
#
_symmetry.space_group_name_H-M   'P 1'
#
loop_
_entity.id
_entity.type
_entity.pdbx_description
1 polymer ?
#
loop_
_entity_poly.entity_id
_entity_poly.type
_entity_poly.pdbx_seq_one_letter_code
_entity_poly.pdbx_strand_id
1 'polypeptide(L)'
;MITNNDLNKQLPNELNVIFKELKVLQHLRNAGITKALGFSSGYLFQLVFGLIFRNKNWFRTLESKKSHDFPAKDAVYRFMNHSTFNWRKFLLNLSSYTIGKITKLTNHQRPKVLILDDSSYDRNRSKSVELLARCFDHASQKMRYYKGFRLLTLGWSDGATFIPVDFSLLSSKKSQINGISPNIDKRSSGYKRR
;
A
#
# COMPACT_ATOMS: atom_id res chain seq x y z
N MET A 1 29.93 -26.56 5.36
CA MET A 1 29.44 -25.40 6.14
C MET A 1 28.13 -24.95 5.49
N ILE A 2 26.97 -25.32 6.05
CA ILE A 2 25.67 -25.07 5.42
C ILE A 2 25.33 -23.58 5.58
N THR A 3 25.41 -22.83 4.49
CA THR A 3 24.98 -21.44 4.41
C THR A 3 23.46 -21.38 4.48
N ASN A 4 22.91 -21.30 5.69
CA ASN A 4 21.51 -20.94 5.91
C ASN A 4 21.30 -19.46 5.53
N ASN A 5 21.17 -19.20 4.23
CA ASN A 5 20.78 -17.94 3.60
C ASN A 5 19.28 -17.65 3.79
N ASP A 6 18.79 -17.71 5.03
CA ASP A 6 17.42 -17.29 5.34
C ASP A 6 17.37 -15.76 5.40
N LEU A 7 17.13 -15.15 4.24
CA LEU A 7 16.82 -13.71 4.08
C LEU A 7 15.70 -13.24 5.03
N ASN A 8 14.89 -14.16 5.54
CA ASN A 8 13.75 -13.91 6.42
C ASN A 8 14.09 -13.73 7.91
N LYS A 9 15.33 -14.02 8.36
CA LYS A 9 15.73 -13.81 9.78
C LYS A 9 15.67 -12.34 10.23
N GLN A 10 15.55 -11.41 9.29
CA GLN A 10 15.53 -9.99 9.58
C GLN A 10 14.14 -9.44 9.94
N LEU A 11 13.08 -10.26 9.86
CA LEU A 11 11.72 -9.87 10.25
C LEU A 11 11.37 -10.54 11.58
N PRO A 12 10.64 -9.87 12.49
CA PRO A 12 10.11 -10.51 13.70
C PRO A 12 9.37 -11.81 13.33
N ASN A 13 9.64 -12.90 14.04
CA ASN A 13 9.04 -14.22 13.76
C ASN A 13 7.51 -14.16 13.74
N GLU A 14 6.94 -13.26 14.53
CA GLU A 14 5.52 -12.96 14.64
C GLU A 14 4.93 -12.50 13.29
N LEU A 15 5.68 -11.70 12.51
CA LEU A 15 5.22 -11.26 11.19
C LEU A 15 5.11 -12.44 10.21
N ASN A 16 6.02 -13.40 10.29
CA ASN A 16 5.97 -14.58 9.43
C ASN A 16 4.75 -15.45 9.75
N VAL A 17 4.43 -15.61 11.04
CA VAL A 17 3.22 -16.32 11.49
C VAL A 17 1.97 -15.64 10.96
N ILE A 18 1.83 -14.32 11.15
CA ILE A 18 0.68 -13.54 10.68
C ILE A 18 0.56 -13.60 9.16
N PHE A 19 1.67 -13.50 8.42
CA PHE A 19 1.66 -13.53 6.96
C PHE A 19 1.19 -14.89 6.42
N LYS A 20 1.60 -15.96 7.09
CA LYS A 20 1.14 -17.32 6.77
C LYS A 20 -0.34 -17.47 7.12
N GLU A 21 -0.75 -17.00 8.30
CA GLU A 21 -2.12 -17.09 8.79
C GLU A 21 -3.11 -16.33 7.88
N LEU A 22 -2.75 -15.12 7.46
CA LEU A 22 -3.55 -14.25 6.59
C LEU A 22 -3.29 -14.49 5.10
N LYS A 23 -2.48 -15.50 4.75
CA LYS A 23 -2.18 -15.90 3.37
C LYS A 23 -1.68 -14.73 2.49
N VAL A 24 -0.94 -13.79 3.07
CA VAL A 24 -0.53 -12.53 2.43
C VAL A 24 0.17 -12.78 1.10
N LEU A 25 1.13 -13.71 1.06
CA LEU A 25 1.89 -14.02 -0.16
C LEU A 25 1.01 -14.64 -1.27
N GLN A 26 -0.03 -15.38 -0.90
CA GLN A 26 -0.99 -15.92 -1.86
C GLN A 26 -1.83 -14.80 -2.48
N HIS A 27 -2.30 -13.85 -1.66
CA HIS A 27 -3.04 -12.70 -2.15
C HIS A 27 -2.19 -11.80 -3.06
N LEU A 28 -0.89 -11.62 -2.78
CA LEU A 28 0.04 -10.93 -3.69
C LEU A 28 0.08 -11.61 -5.07
N ARG A 29 0.26 -12.94 -5.11
CA ARG A 29 0.29 -13.69 -6.38
C ARG A 29 -1.03 -13.57 -7.15
N ASN A 30 -2.16 -13.72 -6.46
CA ASN A 30 -3.50 -13.61 -7.08
C ASN A 30 -3.80 -12.20 -7.62
N ALA A 31 -3.09 -11.19 -7.12
CA ALA A 31 -3.14 -9.81 -7.58
C ALA A 31 -2.14 -9.51 -8.73
N GLY A 32 -1.45 -10.53 -9.25
CA GLY A 32 -0.42 -10.35 -10.28
C GLY A 32 0.85 -9.68 -9.76
N ILE A 33 1.04 -9.63 -8.44
CA ILE A 33 2.25 -9.10 -7.79
C ILE A 33 3.26 -10.23 -7.68
N THR A 34 3.65 -10.73 -8.85
CA THR A 34 4.66 -11.75 -9.02
C THR A 34 5.94 -11.10 -9.50
N LYS A 35 7.02 -11.82 -9.32
CA LYS A 35 8.35 -11.35 -9.67
C LYS A 35 8.73 -11.75 -11.10
N ALA A 36 9.50 -10.91 -11.77
CA ALA A 36 10.31 -11.30 -12.92
C ALA A 36 11.79 -11.67 -12.57
N LEU A 37 12.59 -10.79 -11.92
CA LEU A 37 14.06 -11.01 -11.74
C LEU A 37 14.70 -10.33 -10.49
N GLY A 38 15.62 -10.96 -9.75
CA GLY A 38 16.26 -10.46 -8.48
C GLY A 38 15.70 -10.99 -7.10
N PHE A 39 15.30 -10.10 -6.17
CA PHE A 39 14.62 -10.44 -4.88
C PHE A 39 13.12 -10.80 -4.96
N SER A 40 12.63 -11.80 -4.22
CA SER A 40 11.21 -12.20 -4.24
C SER A 40 10.24 -11.06 -3.90
N SER A 41 9.06 -11.01 -4.55
CA SER A 41 8.00 -10.03 -4.22
C SER A 41 7.56 -10.13 -2.76
N GLY A 42 7.55 -11.36 -2.21
CA GLY A 42 7.24 -11.59 -0.80
C GLY A 42 8.27 -10.97 0.14
N TYR A 43 9.56 -11.18 -0.15
CA TYR A 43 10.64 -10.58 0.64
C TYR A 43 10.61 -9.05 0.57
N LEU A 44 10.47 -8.46 -0.63
CA LEU A 44 10.38 -7.00 -0.78
C LEU A 44 9.15 -6.43 -0.08
N PHE A 45 8.01 -7.11 -0.15
CA PHE A 45 6.80 -6.71 0.55
C PHE A 45 6.99 -6.77 2.07
N GLN A 46 7.50 -7.88 2.60
CA GLN A 46 7.77 -8.04 4.02
C GLN A 46 8.76 -6.98 4.52
N LEU A 47 9.80 -6.70 3.75
CA LEU A 47 10.80 -5.69 4.06
C LEU A 47 10.15 -4.30 4.19
N VAL A 48 9.38 -3.88 3.18
CA VAL A 48 8.66 -2.59 3.20
C VAL A 48 7.65 -2.55 4.34
N PHE A 49 6.94 -3.64 4.60
CA PHE A 49 5.99 -3.75 5.71
C PHE A 49 6.69 -3.61 7.07
N GLY A 50 7.83 -4.29 7.25
CA GLY A 50 8.63 -4.23 8.49
C GLY A 50 9.22 -2.85 8.78
N LEU A 51 9.45 -2.01 7.76
CA LEU A 51 9.89 -0.62 7.96
C LEU A 51 8.87 0.21 8.74
N ILE A 52 7.57 -0.07 8.58
CA ILE A 52 6.47 0.62 9.27
C ILE A 52 6.59 0.40 10.78
N PHE A 53 6.77 -0.85 11.21
CA PHE A 53 6.92 -1.21 12.62
C PHE A 53 8.22 -0.68 13.24
N ARG A 54 9.26 -0.48 12.42
CA ARG A 54 10.53 0.10 12.86
C ARG A 54 10.53 1.62 12.89
N ASN A 55 9.48 2.26 12.39
CA ASN A 55 9.39 3.71 12.18
C ASN A 55 10.62 4.27 11.42
N LYS A 56 11.11 3.51 10.42
CA LYS A 56 12.25 3.90 9.58
C LYS A 56 11.79 4.04 8.14
N ASN A 57 12.25 5.10 7.47
CA ASN A 57 12.15 5.18 6.02
C ASN A 57 13.30 4.41 5.36
N TRP A 58 13.12 4.03 4.10
CA TRP A 58 14.09 3.23 3.36
C TRP A 58 15.46 3.91 3.24
N PHE A 59 15.48 5.23 3.08
CA PHE A 59 16.70 6.02 2.98
C PHE A 59 17.58 5.85 4.24
N ARG A 60 17.00 6.05 5.44
CA ARG A 60 17.69 5.85 6.72
C ARG A 60 18.13 4.41 6.94
N THR A 61 17.40 3.43 6.40
CA THR A 61 17.81 2.01 6.46
C THR A 61 19.08 1.77 5.66
N LEU A 62 19.20 2.36 4.47
CA LEU A 62 20.38 2.25 3.60
C LEU A 62 21.59 3.05 4.10
N GLU A 63 21.40 4.09 4.92
CA GLU A 63 22.52 4.80 5.57
C GLU A 63 23.08 4.07 6.81
N SER A 64 22.43 3.00 7.24
CA SER A 64 22.87 2.25 8.41
C SER A 64 24.08 1.36 8.09
N LYS A 65 24.81 0.95 9.13
CA LYS A 65 25.93 -0.01 9.02
C LYS A 65 25.55 -1.37 8.40
N LYS A 66 24.24 -1.66 8.25
CA LYS A 66 23.71 -2.89 7.67
C LYS A 66 23.24 -2.74 6.22
N SER A 67 23.62 -1.65 5.55
CA SER A 67 23.19 -1.34 4.17
C SER A 67 23.45 -2.49 3.19
N HIS A 68 24.58 -3.18 3.35
CA HIS A 68 24.98 -4.33 2.52
C HIS A 68 24.07 -5.55 2.67
N ASP A 69 23.31 -5.65 3.76
CA ASP A 69 22.39 -6.76 4.01
C ASP A 69 21.02 -6.56 3.35
N PHE A 70 20.80 -5.43 2.69
CA PHE A 70 19.52 -5.03 2.11
C PHE A 70 19.59 -4.87 0.58
N PRO A 71 18.46 -5.05 -0.13
CA PRO A 71 18.35 -4.66 -1.53
C PRO A 71 18.80 -3.22 -1.78
N ALA A 72 19.29 -2.95 -2.98
CA ALA A 72 19.49 -1.58 -3.40
C ALA A 72 18.15 -0.83 -3.57
N LYS A 73 18.25 0.50 -3.55
CA LYS A 73 17.12 1.44 -3.62
C LYS A 73 16.20 1.21 -4.83
N ASP A 74 16.80 0.92 -5.96
CA ASP A 74 16.12 0.65 -7.23
C ASP A 74 15.23 -0.61 -7.15
N ALA A 75 15.63 -1.64 -6.42
CA ALA A 75 14.84 -2.87 -6.28
C ALA A 75 13.51 -2.60 -5.57
N VAL A 76 13.54 -1.82 -4.48
CA VAL A 76 12.35 -1.45 -3.70
C VAL A 76 11.44 -0.51 -4.50
N TYR A 77 11.99 0.52 -5.15
CA TYR A 77 11.15 1.43 -5.95
C TYR A 77 10.57 0.78 -7.20
N ARG A 78 11.32 -0.10 -7.89
CA ARG A 78 10.77 -0.88 -9.01
C ARG A 78 9.61 -1.76 -8.55
N PHE A 79 9.72 -2.37 -7.37
CA PHE A 79 8.64 -3.17 -6.79
C PHE A 79 7.39 -2.33 -6.45
N MET A 80 7.55 -1.20 -5.76
CA MET A 80 6.41 -0.37 -5.37
C MET A 80 5.72 0.31 -6.56
N ASN A 81 6.49 0.72 -7.57
CA ASN A 81 6.00 1.54 -8.67
C ASN A 81 5.66 0.74 -9.94
N HIS A 82 5.69 -0.59 -9.90
CA HIS A 82 5.40 -1.42 -11.07
C HIS A 82 3.93 -1.27 -11.50
N SER A 83 3.67 -0.71 -12.67
CA SER A 83 2.32 -0.33 -13.10
C SER A 83 1.38 -1.52 -13.34
N THR A 84 1.90 -2.72 -13.60
CA THR A 84 1.07 -3.91 -13.79
C THR A 84 0.54 -4.50 -12.47
N PHE A 85 1.18 -4.20 -11.34
CA PHE A 85 0.81 -4.75 -10.03
C PHE A 85 -0.54 -4.19 -9.57
N ASN A 86 -1.49 -5.10 -9.27
CA ASN A 86 -2.82 -4.72 -8.88
C ASN A 86 -2.96 -4.63 -7.35
N TRP A 87 -2.41 -3.55 -6.77
CA TRP A 87 -2.44 -3.31 -5.33
C TRP A 87 -3.86 -3.25 -4.74
N ARG A 88 -4.87 -2.79 -5.49
CA ARG A 88 -6.27 -2.80 -5.03
C ARG A 88 -6.80 -4.22 -4.92
N LYS A 89 -6.57 -5.06 -5.94
CA LYS A 89 -6.99 -6.46 -5.90
C LYS A 89 -6.29 -7.21 -4.75
N PHE A 90 -5.03 -6.88 -4.48
CA PHE A 90 -4.34 -7.40 -3.30
C PHE A 90 -5.06 -7.01 -2.00
N LEU A 91 -5.31 -5.70 -1.78
CA LEU A 91 -6.01 -5.20 -0.60
C LEU A 91 -7.39 -5.85 -0.47
N LEU A 92 -8.21 -5.81 -1.52
CA LEU A 92 -9.55 -6.39 -1.53
C LEU A 92 -9.55 -7.88 -1.17
N ASN A 93 -8.65 -8.66 -1.76
CA ASN A 93 -8.55 -10.10 -1.47
C ASN A 93 -8.13 -10.36 -0.02
N LEU A 94 -7.12 -9.64 0.47
CA LEU A 94 -6.63 -9.78 1.84
C LEU A 94 -7.70 -9.36 2.85
N SER A 95 -8.37 -8.24 2.60
CA SER A 95 -9.43 -7.72 3.46
C SER A 95 -10.62 -8.65 3.49
N SER A 96 -11.07 -9.16 2.34
CA SER A 96 -12.17 -10.13 2.26
C SER A 96 -11.86 -11.41 3.04
N TYR A 97 -10.63 -11.93 2.91
CA TYR A 97 -10.18 -13.10 3.66
C TYR A 97 -10.16 -12.84 5.17
N THR A 98 -9.60 -11.70 5.58
CA THR A 98 -9.51 -11.27 6.99
C THR A 98 -10.89 -11.06 7.61
N ILE A 99 -11.82 -10.39 6.90
CA ILE A 99 -13.22 -10.22 7.31
C ILE A 99 -13.89 -11.58 7.51
N GLY A 100 -13.69 -12.52 6.58
CA GLY A 100 -14.23 -13.88 6.67
C GLY A 100 -13.70 -14.66 7.87
N LYS A 101 -12.45 -14.44 8.30
CA LYS A 101 -11.93 -15.03 9.54
C LYS A 101 -12.54 -14.37 10.77
N ILE A 102 -12.53 -13.03 10.85
CA ILE A 102 -13.01 -12.29 12.01
C ILE A 102 -14.50 -12.53 12.25
N THR A 103 -15.31 -12.54 11.19
CA THR A 103 -16.76 -12.77 11.30
C THR A 103 -17.11 -14.13 11.93
N LYS A 104 -16.22 -15.13 11.84
CA LYS A 104 -16.39 -16.45 12.48
C LYS A 104 -15.96 -16.45 13.95
N LEU A 105 -15.16 -15.47 14.36
CA LEU A 105 -14.62 -15.32 15.71
C LEU A 105 -15.39 -14.27 16.54
N THR A 106 -16.36 -13.58 15.93
CA THR A 106 -17.14 -12.52 16.56
C THR A 106 -18.64 -12.84 16.53
N ASN A 107 -19.41 -12.19 17.41
CA ASN A 107 -20.85 -12.37 17.49
C ASN A 107 -21.52 -12.02 16.14
N HIS A 108 -22.33 -12.94 15.61
CA HIS A 108 -23.04 -12.77 14.34
C HIS A 108 -24.07 -11.64 14.32
N GLN A 109 -24.52 -11.18 15.48
CA GLN A 109 -25.44 -10.05 15.64
C GLN A 109 -24.74 -8.68 15.50
N ARG A 110 -23.40 -8.65 15.45
CA ARG A 110 -22.68 -7.41 15.18
C ARG A 110 -23.11 -6.83 13.83
N PRO A 111 -23.33 -5.50 13.72
CA PRO A 111 -23.66 -4.88 12.45
C PRO A 111 -22.55 -5.17 11.44
N LYS A 112 -22.84 -5.22 10.14
CA LYS A 112 -21.82 -5.39 9.10
C LYS A 112 -22.02 -4.30 8.08
N VAL A 113 -21.18 -3.27 8.13
CA VAL A 113 -21.36 -2.05 7.34
C VAL A 113 -20.16 -1.77 6.47
N LEU A 114 -20.42 -1.11 5.34
CA LEU A 114 -19.39 -0.47 4.54
C LEU A 114 -19.42 1.02 4.83
N ILE A 115 -18.25 1.57 5.16
CA ILE A 115 -18.05 2.97 5.49
C ILE A 115 -17.27 3.60 4.32
N LEU A 116 -17.86 4.63 3.72
CA LEU A 116 -17.19 5.48 2.75
C LEU A 116 -16.95 6.83 3.40
N ASP A 117 -15.71 7.28 3.37
CA ASP A 117 -15.32 8.59 3.89
C ASP A 117 -14.16 9.16 3.06
N ASP A 118 -14.16 10.47 2.87
CA ASP A 118 -13.11 11.16 2.15
C ASP A 118 -12.28 12.07 3.07
N SER A 119 -11.00 12.20 2.75
CA SER A 119 -10.08 13.02 3.53
C SER A 119 -9.12 13.79 2.63
N SER A 120 -8.66 14.95 3.10
CA SER A 120 -7.61 15.72 2.43
C SER A 120 -6.29 14.94 2.49
N TYR A 121 -5.68 14.65 1.34
CA TYR A 121 -4.38 13.98 1.26
C TYR A 121 -3.31 14.93 0.74
N ASP A 122 -2.61 15.57 1.68
CA ASP A 122 -1.66 16.65 1.43
C ASP A 122 -0.31 16.16 0.88
N ARG A 123 0.12 16.81 -0.20
CA ARG A 123 1.41 16.63 -0.89
C ARG A 123 2.05 17.99 -1.19
N ASN A 124 1.93 18.95 -0.26
CA ASN A 124 2.37 20.34 -0.44
C ASN A 124 3.84 20.50 -0.84
N ARG A 125 4.72 19.60 -0.39
CA ARG A 125 6.16 19.59 -0.73
C ARG A 125 6.49 18.86 -2.03
N SER A 126 5.51 18.19 -2.63
CA SER A 126 5.71 17.45 -3.89
C SER A 126 5.63 18.37 -5.10
N LYS A 127 6.51 18.14 -6.06
CA LYS A 127 6.54 18.87 -7.34
C LYS A 127 6.22 17.97 -8.53
N SER A 128 6.65 16.71 -8.51
CA SER A 128 6.58 15.79 -9.67
C SER A 128 5.66 14.59 -9.46
N VAL A 129 4.73 14.66 -8.52
CA VAL A 129 3.76 13.57 -8.30
C VAL A 129 2.77 13.55 -9.45
N GLU A 130 2.58 12.39 -10.06
CA GLU A 130 1.61 12.20 -11.14
C GLU A 130 0.19 12.55 -10.68
N LEU A 131 -0.63 13.16 -11.55
CA LEU A 131 -1.98 13.61 -11.23
C LEU A 131 -2.05 14.59 -10.04
N LEU A 132 -0.95 15.23 -9.62
CA LEU A 132 -1.00 16.21 -8.55
C LEU A 132 -1.92 17.37 -8.95
N ALA A 133 -2.78 17.80 -8.04
CA ALA A 133 -3.66 18.94 -8.25
C ALA A 133 -3.66 19.88 -7.05
N ARG A 134 -4.16 21.11 -7.27
CA ARG A 134 -4.50 22.05 -6.20
C ARG A 134 -5.95 21.80 -5.78
N CYS A 135 -6.14 21.42 -4.53
CA CYS A 135 -7.44 21.16 -3.92
C CYS A 135 -7.74 22.19 -2.84
N PHE A 136 -9.01 22.47 -2.59
CA PHE A 136 -9.44 23.33 -1.50
C PHE A 136 -9.89 22.49 -0.32
N ASP A 137 -9.41 22.80 0.89
CA ASP A 137 -9.76 22.08 2.12
C ASP A 137 -10.88 22.79 2.88
N HIS A 138 -12.13 22.38 2.60
CA HIS A 138 -13.34 22.86 3.28
C HIS A 138 -13.42 22.45 4.75
N ALA A 139 -12.68 21.42 5.18
CA ALA A 139 -12.69 20.95 6.56
C ALA A 139 -11.61 21.65 7.41
N SER A 140 -10.63 22.29 6.78
CA SER A 140 -9.62 23.05 7.51
C SER A 140 -10.24 24.30 8.14
N GLN A 141 -9.96 24.53 9.42
CA GLN A 141 -10.33 25.78 10.11
C GLN A 141 -9.86 27.05 9.36
N LYS A 142 -8.79 26.91 8.55
CA LYS A 142 -8.18 27.99 7.78
C LYS A 142 -8.70 28.08 6.34
N MET A 143 -9.63 27.21 5.92
CA MET A 143 -10.25 27.20 4.58
C MET A 143 -9.21 27.40 3.46
N ARG A 144 -8.19 26.53 3.43
CA ARG A 144 -6.98 26.74 2.62
C ARG A 144 -6.87 25.79 1.43
N TYR A 145 -6.12 26.23 0.42
CA TYR A 145 -5.69 25.33 -0.66
C TYR A 145 -4.48 24.48 -0.24
N TYR A 146 -4.44 23.27 -0.75
CA TYR A 146 -3.30 22.35 -0.65
C TYR A 146 -3.00 21.72 -2.01
N LYS A 147 -1.76 21.25 -2.21
CA LYS A 147 -1.42 20.38 -3.34
C LYS A 147 -1.63 18.95 -2.89
N GLY A 148 -2.38 18.14 -3.62
CA GLY A 148 -2.64 16.77 -3.21
C GLY A 148 -3.83 16.14 -3.91
N PHE A 149 -4.54 15.31 -3.16
CA PHE A 149 -5.68 14.53 -3.62
C PHE A 149 -6.81 14.57 -2.59
N ARG A 150 -8.01 14.17 -3.00
CA ARG A 150 -9.06 13.71 -2.09
C ARG A 150 -8.93 12.20 -1.96
N LEU A 151 -8.56 11.71 -0.78
CA LEU A 151 -8.46 10.28 -0.50
C LEU A 151 -9.85 9.77 -0.12
N LEU A 152 -10.52 9.11 -1.06
CA LEU A 152 -11.76 8.40 -0.80
C LEU A 152 -11.42 7.00 -0.30
N THR A 153 -11.86 6.64 0.90
CA THR A 153 -11.62 5.34 1.52
C THR A 153 -12.90 4.52 1.59
N LEU A 154 -12.75 3.20 1.47
CA LEU A 154 -13.80 2.23 1.71
C LEU A 154 -13.31 1.25 2.78
N GLY A 155 -14.02 1.17 3.89
CA GLY A 155 -13.75 0.22 4.94
C GLY A 155 -14.97 -0.64 5.27
N TRP A 156 -14.71 -1.82 5.80
CA TRP A 156 -15.72 -2.65 6.43
C TRP A 156 -15.61 -2.53 7.95
N SER A 157 -16.75 -2.51 8.65
CA SER A 157 -16.76 -2.55 10.11
C SER A 157 -17.83 -3.49 10.65
N ASP A 158 -17.52 -4.13 11.78
CA ASP A 158 -18.49 -4.86 12.60
C ASP A 158 -18.99 -4.07 13.84
N GLY A 159 -18.76 -2.76 13.87
CA GLY A 159 -19.05 -1.90 15.03
C GLY A 159 -17.97 -1.93 16.13
N ALA A 160 -17.05 -2.91 16.10
CA ALA A 160 -15.92 -2.99 17.03
C ALA A 160 -14.55 -3.04 16.32
N THR A 161 -14.54 -3.50 15.06
CA THR A 161 -13.36 -3.65 14.21
C THR A 161 -13.53 -2.80 12.97
N PHE A 162 -12.43 -2.29 12.42
CA PHE A 162 -12.41 -1.64 11.12
C PHE A 162 -11.33 -2.25 10.22
N ILE A 163 -11.69 -2.59 8.99
CA ILE A 163 -10.78 -3.19 8.00
C ILE A 163 -10.84 -2.36 6.72
N PRO A 164 -9.73 -1.76 6.26
CA PRO A 164 -9.70 -1.06 4.99
C PRO A 164 -9.89 -2.06 3.84
N VAL A 165 -10.84 -1.81 2.95
CA VAL A 165 -11.17 -2.70 1.81
C VAL A 165 -10.66 -2.13 0.51
N ASP A 166 -10.78 -0.81 0.33
CA ASP A 166 -10.32 -0.13 -0.87
C ASP A 166 -10.06 1.36 -0.60
N PHE A 167 -9.41 2.03 -1.54
CA PHE A 167 -9.28 3.49 -1.57
C PHE A 167 -9.15 4.02 -3.00
N SER A 168 -9.26 5.33 -3.17
CA SER A 168 -8.91 6.03 -4.39
C SER A 168 -8.34 7.42 -4.06
N LEU A 169 -7.30 7.82 -4.80
CA LEU A 169 -6.76 9.18 -4.74
C LEU A 169 -7.37 9.98 -5.89
N LEU A 170 -8.37 10.79 -5.57
CA LEU A 170 -9.11 11.59 -6.53
C LEU A 170 -8.37 12.90 -6.77
N SER A 171 -7.99 13.13 -8.02
CA SER A 171 -7.36 14.39 -8.47
C SER A 171 -8.39 15.34 -9.08
N SER A 172 -8.14 16.65 -8.99
CA SER A 172 -8.98 17.65 -9.64
C SER A 172 -8.67 17.75 -11.13
N LYS A 173 -9.69 17.59 -11.96
CA LYS A 173 -9.60 17.82 -13.42
C LYS A 173 -9.48 19.30 -13.79
N LYS A 174 -9.92 20.21 -12.90
CA LYS A 174 -9.96 21.66 -13.16
C LYS A 174 -8.72 22.40 -12.67
N SER A 175 -7.98 21.82 -11.72
CA SER A 175 -6.85 22.47 -11.04
C SER A 175 -5.64 21.57 -10.98
N GLN A 176 -5.42 20.81 -12.06
CA GLN A 176 -4.33 19.87 -12.20
C GLN A 176 -3.00 20.63 -12.33
N ILE A 177 -1.99 20.17 -11.58
CA ILE A 177 -0.61 20.65 -11.65
C ILE A 177 0.22 19.74 -12.54
N ASN A 178 0.05 18.41 -12.40
CA ASN A 178 0.76 17.41 -13.19
C ASN A 178 -0.21 16.44 -13.86
N GLY A 179 0.06 16.11 -15.12
CA GLY A 179 -0.70 15.15 -15.93
C GLY A 179 -0.51 13.67 -15.54
N ILE A 180 -1.13 12.80 -16.33
CA ILE A 180 -0.79 11.37 -16.40
C ILE A 180 0.61 11.24 -17.02
N SER A 181 1.42 10.33 -16.49
CA SER A 181 2.74 10.04 -17.06
C SER A 181 2.59 9.37 -18.43
N PRO A 182 3.25 9.87 -19.48
CA PRO A 182 3.17 9.27 -20.82
C PRO A 182 3.84 7.89 -20.90
N ASN A 183 4.69 7.56 -19.91
CA ASN A 183 5.54 6.37 -19.92
C ASN A 183 4.86 5.11 -19.35
N ILE A 184 3.56 5.17 -19.05
CA ILE A 184 2.82 4.05 -18.45
C ILE A 184 2.06 3.29 -19.53
N ASP A 185 2.32 1.98 -19.63
CA ASP A 185 1.59 1.09 -20.55
C ASP A 185 0.07 1.15 -20.28
N LYS A 186 -0.70 1.49 -21.32
CA LYS A 186 -2.16 1.63 -21.28
C LYS A 186 -2.90 0.34 -20.91
N ARG A 187 -2.27 -0.81 -21.12
CA ARG A 187 -2.84 -2.13 -20.79
C ARG A 187 -2.72 -2.46 -19.31
N SER A 188 -1.82 -1.78 -18.58
CA SER A 188 -1.51 -2.05 -17.18
C SER A 188 -2.68 -1.72 -16.24
N SER A 189 -2.79 -2.47 -15.13
CA SER A 189 -3.75 -2.21 -14.05
C SER A 189 -3.64 -0.78 -13.51
N GLY A 190 -2.41 -0.27 -13.43
CA GLY A 190 -2.13 1.09 -13.02
C GLY A 190 -2.73 2.10 -13.97
N TYR A 191 -2.53 1.98 -15.28
CA TYR A 191 -3.05 2.96 -16.23
C TYR A 191 -4.58 3.02 -16.22
N LYS A 192 -5.25 1.86 -16.22
CA LYS A 192 -6.72 1.78 -16.21
C LYS A 192 -7.39 2.43 -15.00
N ARG A 193 -6.64 2.72 -13.94
CA ARG A 193 -7.14 3.37 -12.72
C ARG A 193 -7.05 4.90 -12.77
N ARG A 194 -6.23 5.47 -13.66
CA ARG A 194 -5.94 6.90 -13.74
C ARG A 194 -7.04 7.67 -14.45
#